data_AF-A0A1L8CK80-F1
#
_entry.id   AF-A0A1L8CK80-F1
#
_cell.length_a   1.000
_cell.length_b   1.000
_cell.length_c   1.000
_cell.angle_alpha   90.00
_cell.angle_beta   90.00
_cell.angle_gamma   90.00
#
_symmetry.space_group_name_H-M   'P 1'
#
loop_
_entity.id
_entity.type
_entity.pdbx_description
1 polymer ?
#
loop_
_entity_poly.entity_id
_entity_poly.type
_entity_poly.pdbx_seq_one_letter_code
_entity_poly.pdbx_strand_id
1 'polypeptide(L)'
;MSKDKTAFPAKQRWGRKPSKNIAPKNYTADFAHEKNAAIEISMTPIGVVHSSYRERFAVPRQPSLDDAQAASIELNAGLNLEQAVQDLDGFSHIWVIYWMHLNQGWNPTVTPPRGPKVKRGLLATRAPHRPNSIGLSAVRLTGIEGRILHIKGHDMLDGTPVLDIKPYLPYADAFPDASSGWVEETGLTELGISINTGS
;
A
#
# COMPACT_ATOMS: atom_id res chain seq x y z
N MET A 1 34.95 30.72 18.21
CA MET A 1 35.18 29.85 17.03
C MET A 1 34.69 28.46 17.43
N SER A 2 33.75 27.77 16.80
CA SER A 2 33.11 27.82 15.49
C SER A 2 31.66 27.32 15.69
N LYS A 3 30.67 28.04 15.14
CA LYS A 3 29.28 27.55 15.03
C LYS A 3 29.23 26.69 13.78
N ASP A 4 29.10 25.38 13.94
CA ASP A 4 28.93 24.48 12.80
C ASP A 4 27.50 24.64 12.28
N LYS A 5 27.36 25.44 11.22
CA LYS A 5 26.14 25.57 10.45
C LYS A 5 26.05 24.29 9.62
N THR A 6 25.18 23.36 10.02
CA THR A 6 24.80 22.23 9.16
C THR A 6 24.25 22.79 7.85
N ALA A 7 25.09 22.80 6.83
CA ALA A 7 24.76 23.31 5.52
C ALA A 7 23.70 22.38 4.91
N PHE A 8 22.52 22.93 4.59
CA PHE A 8 21.55 22.24 3.76
C PHE A 8 22.20 21.90 2.41
N PRO A 9 22.02 20.67 1.88
CA PRO A 9 22.63 20.29 0.62
C PRO A 9 22.14 21.22 -0.50
N ALA A 10 23.09 21.72 -1.29
CA ALA A 10 22.82 22.65 -2.36
C ALA A 10 22.01 21.99 -3.48
N LYS A 11 20.92 22.68 -3.88
CA LYS A 11 20.01 22.43 -5.01
C LYS A 11 19.08 21.22 -4.86
N GLN A 12 18.03 21.38 -4.05
CA GLN A 12 16.79 20.65 -4.27
C GLN A 12 16.20 21.06 -5.63
N ARG A 13 16.12 20.12 -6.59
CA ARG A 13 15.46 20.32 -7.90
C ARG A 13 13.94 20.40 -7.78
N TRP A 14 13.39 20.03 -6.63
CA TRP A 14 11.97 20.09 -6.30
C TRP A 14 11.80 20.74 -4.93
N GLY A 15 11.16 21.91 -4.89
CA GLY A 15 10.90 22.65 -3.65
C GLY A 15 10.51 24.10 -3.92
N ARG A 16 9.46 24.60 -3.27
CA ARG A 16 9.21 26.04 -3.18
C ARG A 16 10.45 26.70 -2.56
N LYS A 17 10.96 27.77 -3.18
CA LYS A 17 11.99 28.60 -2.52
C LYS A 17 11.42 29.06 -1.17
N PRO A 18 12.16 28.93 -0.06
CA PRO A 18 11.72 29.46 1.22
C PRO A 18 11.32 30.93 1.04
N SER A 19 10.13 31.30 1.52
CA SER A 19 9.75 32.71 1.64
C SER A 19 10.83 33.44 2.42
N LYS A 20 11.23 34.65 1.98
CA LYS A 20 12.37 35.40 2.54
C LYS A 20 12.26 35.67 4.05
N ASN A 21 11.10 35.45 4.69
CA ASN A 21 10.84 35.76 6.10
C ASN A 21 10.29 34.58 6.93
N ILE A 22 10.33 33.33 6.45
CA ILE A 22 9.88 32.17 7.25
C ILE A 22 11.09 31.31 7.58
N ALA A 23 11.44 31.23 8.87
CA ALA A 23 12.45 30.28 9.33
C ALA A 23 12.01 28.85 8.96
N PRO A 24 12.94 28.00 8.46
CA PRO A 24 12.60 26.61 8.17
C PRO A 24 12.06 25.95 9.44
N LYS A 25 10.86 25.36 9.34
CA LYS A 25 10.31 24.56 10.45
C LYS A 25 11.23 23.38 10.72
N ASN A 26 11.72 23.27 11.96
CA ASN A 26 12.50 22.11 12.39
C ASN A 26 11.57 21.04 12.96
N TYR A 27 11.12 20.11 12.12
CA TYR A 27 10.22 19.02 12.51
C TYR A 27 10.87 17.96 13.41
N THR A 28 12.20 17.95 13.54
CA THR A 28 12.90 16.95 14.37
C THR A 28 12.82 17.23 15.86
N ALA A 29 12.50 18.46 16.26
CA ALA A 29 12.32 18.83 17.66
C ALA A 29 10.97 18.38 18.23
N ASP A 30 9.93 18.32 17.39
CA ASP A 30 8.56 17.97 17.81
C ASP A 30 8.31 16.45 17.81
N PHE A 31 9.16 15.67 17.12
CA PHE A 31 9.16 14.21 17.11
C PHE A 31 10.54 13.70 17.53
N ALA A 32 10.87 13.87 18.81
CA ALA A 32 12.06 13.25 19.39
C ALA A 32 11.87 11.73 19.42
N HIS A 33 12.46 11.02 18.46
CA HIS A 33 12.65 9.59 18.56
C HIS A 33 13.64 9.33 19.69
N GLU A 34 13.16 9.19 20.93
CA GLU A 34 13.99 8.67 22.00
C GLU A 34 14.60 7.35 21.52
N LYS A 35 15.93 7.24 21.62
CA LYS A 35 16.72 6.19 20.97
C LYS A 35 16.13 4.81 21.33
N ASN A 36 15.43 4.21 20.37
CA ASN A 36 14.92 2.84 20.36
C ASN A 36 13.57 2.56 21.05
N ALA A 37 12.77 3.56 21.44
CA ALA A 37 11.42 3.29 21.95
C ALA A 37 10.40 3.17 20.80
N ALA A 38 9.53 2.15 20.89
CA ALA A 38 8.38 2.06 20.00
C ALA A 38 7.36 3.17 20.35
N ILE A 39 6.90 3.89 19.34
CA ILE A 39 5.84 4.90 19.48
C ILE A 39 4.53 4.26 19.00
N GLU A 40 3.47 4.45 19.77
CA GLU A 40 2.13 3.99 19.38
C GLU A 40 1.50 4.99 18.39
N ILE A 41 0.91 4.46 17.32
CA ILE A 41 0.14 5.21 16.34
C ILE A 41 -1.26 4.60 16.31
N SER A 42 -2.27 5.41 16.59
CA SER A 42 -3.68 5.02 16.44
C SER A 42 -4.23 5.53 15.11
N MET A 43 -5.01 4.69 14.43
CA MET A 43 -5.63 5.00 13.14
C MET A 43 -7.11 4.63 13.19
N THR A 44 -7.95 5.47 12.59
CA THR A 44 -9.37 5.18 12.37
C THR A 44 -9.56 4.81 10.91
N PRO A 45 -10.17 3.64 10.60
CA PRO A 45 -10.50 3.30 9.23
C PRO A 45 -11.38 4.38 8.57
N ILE A 46 -11.15 4.63 7.29
CA ILE A 46 -11.93 5.59 6.48
C ILE A 46 -13.06 4.91 5.70
N GLY A 47 -13.10 3.59 5.68
CA GLY A 47 -14.14 2.82 5.01
C GLY A 47 -13.97 1.31 5.20
N VAL A 48 -14.81 0.55 4.51
CA VAL A 48 -14.85 -0.91 4.57
C VAL A 48 -14.97 -1.50 3.17
N VAL A 49 -14.31 -2.62 2.94
CA VAL A 49 -14.43 -3.41 1.70
C VAL A 49 -15.67 -4.31 1.79
N HIS A 50 -16.47 -4.31 0.73
CA HIS A 50 -17.54 -5.29 0.48
C HIS A 50 -17.15 -6.16 -0.72
N SER A 51 -17.07 -7.48 -0.52
CA SER A 51 -16.66 -8.41 -1.58
C SER A 51 -17.27 -9.80 -1.42
N SER A 52 -17.14 -10.64 -2.45
CA SER A 52 -17.53 -12.05 -2.39
C SER A 52 -16.54 -12.92 -1.61
N TYR A 53 -15.35 -12.41 -1.28
CA TYR A 53 -14.33 -13.14 -0.53
C TYR A 53 -14.62 -13.15 0.97
N ARG A 54 -15.41 -14.14 1.40
CA ARG A 54 -15.80 -14.30 2.82
C ARG A 54 -14.88 -15.23 3.61
N GLU A 55 -14.04 -16.01 2.93
CA GLU A 55 -13.14 -16.98 3.54
C GLU A 55 -11.71 -16.82 3.04
N ARG A 56 -10.72 -16.99 3.93
CA ARG A 56 -9.29 -16.78 3.63
C ARG A 56 -8.75 -17.60 2.46
N PHE A 57 -9.34 -18.77 2.20
CA PHE A 57 -8.92 -19.67 1.12
C PHE A 57 -9.48 -19.28 -0.25
N ALA A 58 -10.50 -18.41 -0.29
CA ALA A 58 -11.12 -17.93 -1.53
C ALA A 58 -10.42 -16.70 -2.13
N VAL A 59 -9.51 -16.06 -1.38
CA VAL A 59 -8.80 -14.86 -1.85
C VAL A 59 -7.62 -15.24 -2.74
N PRO A 60 -7.52 -14.69 -3.96
CA PRO A 60 -6.34 -14.88 -4.80
C PRO A 60 -5.12 -14.28 -4.10
N ARG A 61 -4.09 -15.10 -3.89
CA ARG A 61 -2.90 -14.70 -3.12
C ARG A 61 -2.15 -13.51 -3.72
N GLN A 62 -2.29 -13.30 -5.03
CA GLN A 62 -1.95 -12.09 -5.81
C GLN A 62 -2.74 -12.21 -7.14
N PRO A 63 -3.90 -11.54 -7.31
CA PRO A 63 -4.70 -11.67 -8.52
C PRO A 63 -3.97 -11.09 -9.75
N SER A 64 -4.07 -11.78 -10.88
CA SER A 64 -3.83 -11.18 -12.19
C SER A 64 -5.01 -10.28 -12.57
N LEU A 65 -4.79 -9.30 -13.44
CA LEU A 65 -5.80 -8.31 -13.80
C LEU A 65 -6.97 -8.90 -14.65
N ASP A 66 -6.78 -10.06 -15.26
CA ASP A 66 -7.65 -10.58 -16.31
C ASP A 66 -8.88 -11.38 -15.83
N ASP A 67 -8.91 -11.87 -14.58
CA ASP A 67 -10.08 -12.55 -13.97
C ASP A 67 -10.39 -12.00 -12.58
N ALA A 68 -10.34 -10.67 -12.48
CA ALA A 68 -10.38 -10.00 -11.21
C ALA A 68 -11.82 -9.79 -10.71
N GLN A 69 -12.15 -10.39 -9.57
CA GLN A 69 -13.44 -10.20 -8.92
C GLN A 69 -13.71 -8.73 -8.60
N ALA A 70 -14.97 -8.34 -8.71
CA ALA A 70 -15.45 -7.01 -8.37
C ALA A 70 -15.71 -6.91 -6.86
N ALA A 71 -15.41 -5.73 -6.31
CA ALA A 71 -15.75 -5.34 -4.96
C ALA A 71 -16.09 -3.85 -4.92
N SER A 72 -16.54 -3.40 -3.76
CA SER A 72 -16.68 -1.97 -3.48
C SER A 72 -16.00 -1.60 -2.18
N ILE A 73 -15.51 -0.37 -2.09
CA ILE A 73 -15.12 0.26 -0.82
C ILE A 73 -16.21 1.27 -0.48
N GLU A 74 -16.84 1.09 0.67
CA GLU A 74 -17.78 2.07 1.21
C GLU A 74 -17.06 2.97 2.22
N LEU A 75 -16.98 4.27 1.93
CA LEU A 75 -16.35 5.25 2.80
C LEU A 75 -17.29 5.70 3.93
N ASN A 76 -16.70 5.90 5.11
CA ASN A 76 -17.40 6.29 6.32
C ASN A 76 -18.05 7.66 6.17
N ALA A 77 -19.30 7.79 6.64
CA ALA A 77 -20.01 9.05 6.67
C ALA A 77 -19.44 10.01 7.74
N GLY A 78 -19.73 11.31 7.59
CA GLY A 78 -19.39 12.33 8.61
C GLY A 78 -17.93 12.81 8.59
N LEU A 79 -17.14 12.37 7.62
CA LEU A 79 -15.74 12.75 7.44
C LEU A 79 -15.51 13.61 6.18
N ASN A 80 -16.58 14.05 5.52
CA ASN A 80 -16.56 14.76 4.22
C ASN A 80 -15.80 13.97 3.12
N LEU A 81 -15.83 12.64 3.20
CA LEU A 81 -15.11 11.78 2.25
C LEU A 81 -15.74 11.80 0.86
N GLU A 82 -17.03 12.13 0.76
CA GLU A 82 -17.71 12.43 -0.52
C GLU A 82 -17.06 13.59 -1.28
N GLN A 83 -16.47 14.56 -0.58
CA GLN A 83 -15.69 15.63 -1.21
C GLN A 83 -14.25 15.19 -1.44
N ALA A 84 -13.68 14.39 -0.53
CA ALA A 84 -12.30 13.92 -0.64
C ALA A 84 -12.04 13.02 -1.87
N VAL A 85 -13.09 12.38 -2.42
CA VAL A 85 -13.01 11.56 -3.64
C VAL A 85 -13.14 12.35 -4.93
N GLN A 86 -13.31 13.68 -4.86
CA GLN A 86 -13.37 14.53 -6.04
C GLN A 86 -12.13 14.31 -6.93
N ASP A 87 -12.34 14.24 -8.25
CA ASP A 87 -11.34 14.00 -9.30
C ASP A 87 -10.65 12.62 -9.25
N LEU A 88 -11.03 11.73 -8.32
CA LEU A 88 -10.44 10.39 -8.21
C LEU A 88 -10.86 9.49 -9.39
N ASP A 89 -12.03 9.75 -9.99
CA ASP A 89 -12.52 9.08 -11.20
C ASP A 89 -11.68 9.36 -12.45
N GLY A 90 -10.82 10.38 -12.43
CA GLY A 90 -9.80 10.62 -13.44
C GLY A 90 -8.67 9.59 -13.46
N PHE A 91 -8.57 8.70 -12.46
CA PHE A 91 -7.54 7.67 -12.35
C PHE A 91 -8.11 6.28 -12.63
N SER A 92 -7.42 5.50 -13.48
CA SER A 92 -7.81 4.11 -13.75
C SER A 92 -7.47 3.14 -12.62
N HIS A 93 -6.47 3.49 -11.80
CA HIS A 93 -5.97 2.66 -10.71
C HIS A 93 -5.72 3.49 -9.46
N ILE A 94 -5.91 2.86 -8.31
CA ILE A 94 -5.67 3.44 -6.99
C ILE A 94 -4.87 2.46 -6.14
N TRP A 95 -4.06 2.99 -5.24
CA TRP A 95 -3.55 2.27 -4.08
C TRP A 95 -4.62 2.25 -2.99
N VAL A 96 -4.86 1.07 -2.43
CA VAL A 96 -5.66 0.88 -1.22
C VAL A 96 -4.75 0.37 -0.12
N ILE A 97 -4.69 1.12 0.97
CA ILE A 97 -3.99 0.73 2.19
C ILE A 97 -5.05 0.26 3.17
N TYR A 98 -4.92 -0.96 3.68
CA TYR A 98 -5.96 -1.59 4.47
C TYR A 98 -5.40 -2.35 5.67
N TRP A 99 -6.26 -2.65 6.65
CA TRP A 99 -5.89 -3.42 7.83
C TRP A 99 -6.35 -4.86 7.69
N MET A 100 -5.41 -5.81 7.74
CA MET A 100 -5.70 -7.25 7.75
C MET A 100 -6.18 -7.68 9.15
N HIS A 101 -7.36 -7.18 9.52
CA HIS A 101 -7.98 -7.22 10.85
C HIS A 101 -8.15 -8.61 11.47
N LEU A 102 -8.19 -9.67 10.65
CA LEU A 102 -8.29 -11.04 11.15
C LEU A 102 -6.93 -11.66 11.53
N ASN A 103 -5.81 -11.03 11.19
CA ASN A 103 -4.49 -11.59 11.50
C ASN A 103 -4.11 -11.34 12.96
N GLN A 104 -3.80 -12.41 13.66
CA GLN A 104 -3.36 -12.39 15.05
C GLN A 104 -1.91 -12.87 15.13
N GLY A 105 -1.10 -12.15 15.92
CA GLY A 105 0.31 -12.43 16.12
C GLY A 105 1.16 -12.34 14.84
N TRP A 106 2.48 -12.45 15.02
CA TRP A 106 3.46 -12.48 13.93
C TRP A 106 4.73 -13.21 14.37
N ASN A 107 5.55 -13.60 13.40
CA ASN A 107 6.88 -14.17 13.63
C ASN A 107 7.92 -13.42 12.78
N PRO A 108 9.17 -13.25 13.25
CA PRO A 108 10.21 -12.55 12.51
C PRO A 108 10.66 -13.27 11.23
N THR A 109 10.33 -14.55 11.10
CA THR A 109 10.57 -15.36 9.91
C THR A 109 9.32 -16.15 9.54
N VAL A 110 9.12 -16.39 8.25
CA VAL A 110 8.01 -17.20 7.72
C VAL A 110 8.54 -18.15 6.65
N THR A 111 7.81 -19.23 6.38
CA THR A 111 8.04 -20.07 5.21
C THR A 111 7.01 -19.67 4.16
N PRO A 112 7.38 -18.96 3.09
CA PRO A 112 6.45 -18.60 2.03
C PRO A 112 5.79 -19.85 1.42
N PRO A 113 4.51 -19.78 1.02
CA PRO A 113 3.79 -20.94 0.50
C PRO A 113 4.25 -21.33 -0.92
N ARG A 114 4.95 -20.44 -1.63
CA ARG A 114 5.46 -20.67 -2.98
C ARG A 114 6.99 -20.79 -2.94
N GLY A 115 7.54 -21.75 -3.68
CA GLY A 115 8.98 -22.01 -3.75
C GLY A 115 9.49 -23.06 -2.76
N PRO A 116 10.82 -23.22 -2.63
CA PRO A 116 11.44 -24.15 -1.68
C PRO A 116 11.01 -23.87 -0.24
N LYS A 117 10.92 -24.92 0.59
CA LYS A 117 10.56 -24.82 2.03
C LYS A 117 11.67 -24.19 2.88
N VAL A 118 12.08 -22.98 2.51
CA VAL A 118 13.14 -22.21 3.16
C VAL A 118 12.50 -21.06 3.94
N LYS A 119 12.88 -20.90 5.21
CA LYS A 119 12.45 -19.75 6.01
C LYS A 119 13.09 -18.48 5.47
N ARG A 120 12.29 -17.42 5.31
CA ARG A 120 12.73 -16.08 4.92
C ARG A 120 12.37 -15.09 6.03
N GLY A 121 13.14 -14.01 6.17
CA GLY A 121 12.80 -12.92 7.09
C GLY A 121 11.46 -12.31 6.69
N LEU A 122 10.58 -12.03 7.66
CA LEU A 122 9.20 -11.60 7.41
C LEU A 122 9.13 -10.37 6.49
N LEU A 123 10.00 -9.38 6.73
CA LEU A 123 10.05 -8.14 5.96
C LEU A 123 10.52 -8.32 4.52
N ALA A 124 11.19 -9.45 4.21
CA ALA A 124 11.55 -9.86 2.85
C ALA A 124 10.43 -10.66 2.14
N THR A 125 9.20 -10.63 2.70
CA THR A 125 8.02 -11.31 2.16
C THR A 125 6.80 -10.39 2.20
N ARG A 126 5.74 -10.78 1.50
CA ARG A 126 4.40 -10.19 1.61
C ARG A 126 3.46 -11.00 2.53
N ALA A 127 4.01 -11.76 3.48
CA ALA A 127 3.18 -12.51 4.41
C ALA A 127 2.28 -11.57 5.26
N PRO A 128 1.04 -11.99 5.56
CA PRO A 128 0.03 -11.09 6.11
C PRO A 128 0.11 -10.94 7.64
N HIS A 129 0.72 -11.89 8.36
CA HIS A 129 0.96 -11.83 9.81
C HIS A 129 2.22 -10.99 10.11
N ARG A 130 2.03 -9.70 10.42
CA ARG A 130 3.11 -8.71 10.55
C ARG A 130 3.00 -7.92 11.86
N PRO A 131 4.07 -7.23 12.32
CA PRO A 131 3.99 -6.34 13.47
C PRO A 131 2.85 -5.32 13.35
N ASN A 132 2.72 -4.72 12.16
CA ASN A 132 1.56 -3.94 11.74
C ASN A 132 0.95 -4.65 10.54
N SER A 133 -0.27 -5.17 10.70
CA SER A 133 -1.00 -5.97 9.71
C SER A 133 -1.57 -5.10 8.57
N ILE A 134 -0.72 -4.25 7.98
CA ILE A 134 -1.08 -3.35 6.88
C ILE A 134 -0.93 -4.09 5.55
N GLY A 135 -2.01 -4.10 4.76
CA GLY A 135 -2.02 -4.53 3.38
C GLY A 135 -1.93 -3.35 2.42
N LEU A 136 -1.50 -3.64 1.19
CA LEU A 136 -1.30 -2.67 0.13
C LEU A 136 -1.62 -3.31 -1.21
N SER A 137 -2.63 -2.80 -1.91
CA SER A 137 -3.05 -3.33 -3.21
C SER A 137 -3.26 -2.21 -4.22
N ALA A 138 -2.68 -2.38 -5.41
CA ALA A 138 -3.01 -1.57 -6.58
C ALA A 138 -4.22 -2.23 -7.23
N VAL A 139 -5.34 -1.52 -7.25
CA VAL A 139 -6.61 -2.01 -7.78
C VAL A 139 -7.09 -1.12 -8.90
N ARG A 140 -7.85 -1.69 -9.84
CA ARG A 140 -8.52 -0.91 -10.87
C ARG A 140 -9.74 -0.23 -10.28
N LEU A 141 -9.85 1.09 -10.46
CA LEU A 141 -11.04 1.86 -10.15
C LEU A 141 -11.98 1.80 -11.36
N THR A 142 -13.23 1.42 -11.13
CA THR A 142 -14.22 1.21 -12.19
C THR A 142 -15.41 2.15 -12.12
N GLY A 143 -15.59 2.84 -11.00
CA GLY A 143 -16.63 3.85 -10.83
C GLY A 143 -16.63 4.40 -9.41
N ILE A 144 -17.27 5.55 -9.24
CA ILE A 144 -17.51 6.18 -7.94
C ILE A 144 -18.98 6.61 -7.88
N GLU A 145 -19.68 6.21 -6.83
CA GLU A 145 -21.07 6.57 -6.56
C GLU A 145 -21.17 7.13 -5.14
N GLY A 146 -21.10 8.46 -5.02
CA GLY A 146 -21.09 9.14 -3.72
C GLY A 146 -19.87 8.74 -2.88
N ARG A 147 -20.06 7.89 -1.87
CA ARG A 147 -19.00 7.35 -0.99
C ARG A 147 -18.58 5.92 -1.35
N ILE A 148 -19.11 5.36 -2.43
CA ILE A 148 -18.84 3.98 -2.84
C ILE A 148 -17.87 4.00 -4.01
N LEU A 149 -16.74 3.31 -3.87
CA LEU A 149 -15.73 3.16 -4.92
C LEU A 149 -15.79 1.72 -5.44
N HIS A 150 -16.10 1.54 -6.71
CA HIS A 150 -16.16 0.22 -7.35
C HIS A 150 -14.78 -0.18 -7.85
N ILE A 151 -14.28 -1.33 -7.41
CA ILE A 151 -12.91 -1.78 -7.69
C ILE A 151 -12.86 -3.19 -8.28
N LYS A 152 -11.78 -3.47 -9.00
CA LYS A 152 -11.39 -4.81 -9.46
C LYS A 152 -9.91 -5.05 -9.18
N GLY A 153 -9.50 -6.31 -9.10
CA GLY A 153 -8.09 -6.70 -8.93
C GLY A 153 -7.65 -6.68 -7.48
N HIS A 154 -8.58 -6.84 -6.55
CA HIS A 154 -8.32 -6.81 -5.11
C HIS A 154 -8.04 -8.20 -4.53
N ASP A 155 -7.33 -8.22 -3.40
CA ASP A 155 -7.01 -9.40 -2.58
C ASP A 155 -7.53 -9.22 -1.13
N MET A 156 -8.57 -8.41 -0.97
CA MET A 156 -9.16 -8.05 0.32
C MET A 156 -10.38 -8.91 0.63
N LEU A 157 -10.52 -9.37 1.88
CA LEU A 157 -11.72 -10.04 2.37
C LEU A 157 -12.87 -9.05 2.54
N ASP A 158 -14.09 -9.56 2.47
CA ASP A 158 -15.29 -8.85 2.93
C ASP A 158 -15.12 -8.36 4.38
N GLY A 159 -15.55 -7.12 4.65
CA GLY A 159 -15.37 -6.47 5.95
C GLY A 159 -13.98 -5.92 6.22
N THR A 160 -13.04 -5.98 5.26
CA THR A 160 -11.68 -5.44 5.46
C THR A 160 -11.70 -3.92 5.69
N PRO A 161 -11.18 -3.41 6.81
CA PRO A 161 -11.10 -1.97 7.05
C PRO A 161 -10.07 -1.29 6.14
N VAL A 162 -10.47 -0.19 5.50
CA VAL A 162 -9.60 0.64 4.67
C VAL A 162 -9.02 1.77 5.52
N LEU A 163 -7.71 1.94 5.46
CA LEU A 163 -6.97 2.99 6.18
C LEU A 163 -6.75 4.22 5.31
N ASP A 164 -6.47 4.04 4.02
CA ASP A 164 -6.15 5.14 3.11
C ASP A 164 -6.32 4.75 1.63
N ILE A 165 -6.50 5.74 0.76
CA ILE A 165 -6.62 5.60 -0.69
C ILE A 165 -5.76 6.66 -1.38
N LYS A 166 -5.01 6.26 -2.41
CA LYS A 166 -4.18 7.19 -3.21
C LYS A 166 -4.29 6.88 -4.70
N PRO A 167 -4.18 7.88 -5.58
CA PRO A 167 -4.06 7.61 -7.01
C PRO A 167 -2.78 6.79 -7.28
N TYR A 168 -2.88 5.80 -8.17
CA TYR A 168 -1.71 5.11 -8.70
C TYR A 168 -1.12 5.96 -9.83
N LEU A 169 0.16 6.31 -9.73
CA LEU A 169 0.84 7.16 -10.70
C LEU A 169 1.93 6.36 -11.41
N PRO A 170 1.73 5.95 -12.68
CA PRO A 170 2.69 5.07 -13.36
C PRO A 170 4.13 5.59 -13.37
N TYR A 171 4.33 6.91 -13.51
CA TYR A 171 5.66 7.51 -13.50
C TYR A 171 6.39 7.41 -12.14
N ALA A 172 5.65 7.16 -11.05
CA ALA A 172 6.18 7.08 -9.69
C ALA A 172 6.10 5.66 -9.10
N ASP A 173 5.16 4.84 -9.55
CA ASP A 173 4.83 3.56 -8.91
C ASP A 173 5.18 2.34 -9.79
N ALA A 174 5.32 2.51 -11.12
CA ALA A 174 5.69 1.42 -12.01
C ALA A 174 7.21 1.40 -12.23
N PHE A 175 7.86 0.34 -11.74
CA PHE A 175 9.27 0.06 -11.98
C PHE A 175 9.41 -1.30 -12.66
N PRO A 176 9.20 -1.38 -13.99
CA PRO A 176 9.22 -2.65 -14.72
C PRO A 176 10.55 -3.43 -14.59
N ASP A 177 11.65 -2.71 -14.38
CA ASP A 177 13.00 -3.28 -14.25
C ASP A 177 13.37 -3.66 -12.80
N ALA A 178 12.41 -3.64 -11.87
CA ALA A 178 12.66 -4.00 -10.47
C ALA A 178 12.95 -5.50 -10.31
N SER A 179 14.02 -5.85 -9.58
CA SER A 179 14.32 -7.24 -9.22
C SER A 179 13.41 -7.75 -8.08
N SER A 180 13.03 -9.02 -8.18
CA SER A 180 12.19 -9.74 -7.21
C SER A 180 12.99 -10.61 -6.22
N GLY A 181 14.33 -10.54 -6.28
CA GLY A 181 15.23 -11.21 -5.33
C GLY A 181 15.00 -12.73 -5.27
N TRP A 182 14.89 -13.30 -4.06
CA TRP A 182 14.74 -14.75 -3.86
C TRP A 182 13.49 -15.35 -4.53
N VAL A 183 12.52 -14.53 -4.94
CA VAL A 183 11.34 -14.99 -5.69
C VAL A 183 11.74 -15.44 -7.09
N GLU A 184 12.75 -14.84 -7.71
CA GLU A 184 13.26 -15.24 -9.03
C GLU A 184 13.80 -16.67 -9.01
N GLU A 185 14.46 -17.07 -7.90
CA GLU A 185 14.96 -18.43 -7.67
C GLU A 185 13.86 -19.50 -7.68
N THR A 186 12.60 -19.10 -7.53
CA THR A 186 11.45 -20.02 -7.48
C THR A 186 10.90 -20.38 -8.87
N GLY A 187 11.35 -19.73 -9.94
CA GLY A 187 10.83 -19.91 -11.31
C GLY A 187 9.42 -19.35 -11.53
N LEU A 188 8.82 -18.69 -10.54
CA LEU A 188 7.45 -18.15 -10.63
C LEU A 188 7.34 -16.95 -11.58
N THR A 189 8.43 -16.23 -11.82
CA THR A 189 8.47 -15.10 -12.76
C THR A 189 8.27 -15.54 -14.21
N GLU A 190 8.63 -16.78 -14.57
CA GLU A 190 8.48 -17.33 -15.92
C GLU A 190 7.02 -17.72 -16.25
N LEU A 191 6.23 -18.08 -15.23
CA LEU A 191 4.82 -18.48 -15.38
C LEU A 191 3.87 -17.30 -15.65
N GLY A 192 4.34 -16.06 -15.54
CA GLY A 192 3.57 -14.85 -15.85
C GLY A 192 3.80 -14.28 -17.26
N ILE A 193 4.76 -14.82 -18.02
CA ILE A 193 5.17 -14.31 -19.35
C ILE A 193 4.53 -15.09 -20.51
N SER A 194 3.83 -16.21 -20.26
CA SER A 194 2.92 -16.79 -21.26
C SER A 194 1.63 -15.98 -21.35
N ILE A 195 1.76 -14.70 -21.69
CA ILE A 195 0.69 -13.93 -22.31
C ILE A 195 0.54 -14.57 -23.69
N ASN A 196 -0.56 -15.29 -23.85
CA ASN A 196 -0.95 -15.93 -25.09
C ASN A 196 -1.09 -14.83 -26.17
N THR A 197 -0.01 -14.55 -26.91
CA THR A 197 -0.10 -13.76 -28.14
C THR A 197 -0.86 -14.63 -29.11
N GLY A 198 -2.11 -14.25 -29.37
CA GLY A 198 -3.06 -15.05 -30.12
C GLY A 198 -2.51 -15.60 -31.44
N SER A 199 -2.98 -16.81 -31.73
CA SER A 199 -3.21 -17.33 -33.08
C SER A 199 -4.60 -17.93 -33.09
#